data_AF-A0A969M5U0-F1
#
_entry.id   AF-A0A969M5U0-F1
#
_cell.length_a   1.000
_cell.length_b   1.000
_cell.length_c   1.000
_cell.angle_alpha   90.00
_cell.angle_beta   90.00
_cell.angle_gamma   90.00
#
_symmetry.space_group_name_H-M   'P 1'
#
loop_
_entity.id
_entity.type
_entity.pdbx_description
1 polymer ?
#
loop_
_entity_poly.entity_id
_entity_poly.type
_entity_poly.pdbx_seq_one_letter_code
_entity_poly.pdbx_strand_id
1 'polypeptide(L)'
;CAAAPTHFRRWQAQGRDMPVAVAIGTDPATILSAVMPLPEGISELTFAGLVRGERPRLTKAVSVPLMVPADAEIVIEGLVSATETAPEGPYGDHTGYYNSVEPFPVMRVTAITRKARPVYLSTFTGRAPDEPSVMGAAMNEMFIPVVKRQFPEIIDVWLPPEACSYRIAVVSFKKSYPGHARRLMMALWSVLPQFTMTKLIIAVDADVKAREWSDVMWAVATRSDPSRDLLVLTDTPIDYLDFASPKAGLGGKLGIDATTKIGTETEREYGQVLGMSSDVEAVVDAIWPKLGLK
;
A
#
# COMPACT_ATOMS: atom_id res chain seq x y z
N CYS A 1 -1.12 -0.53 -12.44
CA CYS A 1 -2.38 -0.93 -13.12
C CYS A 1 -2.81 -2.34 -12.68
N ALA A 2 -3.64 -2.45 -11.64
CA ALA A 2 -4.10 -3.74 -11.09
C ALA A 2 -4.97 -4.56 -12.08
N ALA A 3 -5.39 -3.96 -13.19
CA ALA A 3 -6.25 -4.59 -14.19
C ALA A 3 -5.50 -5.39 -15.27
N ALA A 4 -4.18 -5.22 -15.42
CA ALA A 4 -3.42 -5.85 -16.51
C ALA A 4 -3.52 -7.40 -16.52
N PRO A 5 -3.44 -8.12 -15.38
CA PRO A 5 -3.65 -9.56 -15.36
C PRO A 5 -5.07 -9.98 -15.78
N THR A 6 -6.08 -9.19 -15.38
CA THR A 6 -7.47 -9.44 -15.77
C THR A 6 -7.68 -9.24 -17.26
N HIS A 7 -7.08 -8.20 -17.86
CA HIS A 7 -7.08 -8.00 -19.30
C HIS A 7 -6.38 -9.17 -20.01
N PHE A 8 -5.19 -9.55 -19.55
CA PHE A 8 -4.44 -10.66 -20.14
C PHE A 8 -5.25 -11.97 -20.14
N ARG A 9 -5.88 -12.34 -19.01
CA ARG A 9 -6.73 -13.53 -18.94
C ARG A 9 -7.90 -13.49 -19.93
N ARG A 10 -8.49 -12.31 -20.19
CA ARG A 10 -9.57 -12.17 -21.19
C ARG A 10 -9.08 -12.39 -22.62
N TRP A 11 -7.88 -11.91 -22.95
CA TRP A 11 -7.23 -12.15 -24.25
C TRP A 11 -6.80 -13.61 -24.40
N GLN A 12 -6.20 -14.17 -23.35
CA GLN A 12 -5.77 -15.57 -23.29
C GLN A 12 -6.96 -16.54 -23.42
N ALA A 13 -8.10 -16.26 -22.79
CA ALA A 13 -9.32 -17.05 -22.93
C ALA A 13 -9.87 -17.06 -24.36
N GLN A 14 -9.51 -16.07 -25.17
CA GLN A 14 -9.82 -16.01 -26.60
C GLN A 14 -8.72 -16.64 -27.47
N GLY A 15 -7.64 -17.14 -26.88
CA GLY A 15 -6.47 -17.67 -27.60
C GLY A 15 -5.71 -16.60 -28.38
N ARG A 16 -5.76 -15.35 -27.94
CA ARG A 16 -5.17 -14.19 -28.66
C ARG A 16 -4.11 -13.50 -27.82
N ASP A 17 -3.02 -13.12 -28.47
CA ASP A 17 -1.99 -12.29 -27.85
C ASP A 17 -2.55 -10.90 -27.51
N MET A 18 -2.13 -10.36 -26.37
CA MET A 18 -2.62 -9.07 -25.86
C MET A 18 -1.71 -7.92 -26.33
N PRO A 19 -2.24 -6.87 -26.98
CA PRO A 19 -1.47 -5.67 -27.28
C PRO A 19 -1.10 -4.91 -26.01
N VAL A 20 0.17 -4.54 -25.90
CA VAL A 20 0.74 -3.80 -24.77
C VAL A 20 1.69 -2.71 -25.27
N ALA A 21 1.69 -1.58 -24.56
CA ALA A 21 2.70 -0.53 -24.70
C ALA A 21 3.25 -0.17 -23.33
N VAL A 22 4.58 -0.06 -23.23
CA VAL A 22 5.31 0.36 -22.03
C VAL A 22 5.91 1.73 -22.29
N ALA A 23 5.50 2.74 -21.52
CA ALA A 23 6.02 4.10 -21.63
C ALA A 23 7.00 4.37 -20.49
N ILE A 24 8.22 4.79 -20.83
CA ILE A 24 9.32 5.08 -19.91
C ILE A 24 9.63 6.57 -19.96
N GLY A 25 9.81 7.19 -18.80
CA GLY A 25 10.10 8.63 -18.69
C GLY A 25 8.92 9.50 -19.12
N THR A 26 7.73 9.22 -18.59
CA THR A 26 6.54 10.08 -18.78
C THR A 26 6.57 11.24 -17.78
N ASP A 27 5.60 12.16 -17.89
CA ASP A 27 5.48 13.24 -16.91
C ASP A 27 5.15 12.70 -15.49
N PRO A 28 5.56 13.39 -14.41
CA PRO A 28 5.37 12.91 -13.05
C PRO A 28 3.91 12.63 -12.68
N ALA A 29 2.94 13.37 -13.21
CA ALA A 29 1.53 13.14 -12.91
C ALA A 29 1.04 11.82 -13.52
N THR A 30 1.49 11.47 -14.73
CA THR A 30 1.23 10.17 -15.34
C THR A 30 1.84 9.03 -14.53
N ILE A 31 3.10 9.17 -14.09
CA ILE A 31 3.77 8.16 -13.25
C ILE A 31 2.98 7.95 -11.94
N LEU A 32 2.67 9.03 -11.22
CA LEU A 32 1.92 8.97 -9.96
C LEU A 32 0.51 8.41 -10.15
N SER A 33 -0.16 8.72 -11.25
CA SER A 33 -1.51 8.20 -11.50
C SER A 33 -1.51 6.70 -11.82
N ALA A 34 -0.45 6.19 -12.45
CA ALA A 34 -0.32 4.77 -12.81
C ALA A 34 -0.15 3.83 -11.60
N VAL A 35 0.30 4.38 -10.46
CA VAL A 35 0.54 3.68 -9.20
C VAL A 35 -0.58 3.90 -8.18
N MET A 36 -1.43 4.90 -8.36
CA MET A 36 -2.59 5.12 -7.49
C MET A 36 -3.65 4.03 -7.69
N PRO A 37 -4.20 3.43 -6.62
CA PRO A 37 -5.35 2.53 -6.71
C PRO A 37 -6.63 3.32 -7.00
N LEU A 38 -6.84 3.66 -8.27
CA LEU A 38 -8.06 4.30 -8.74
C LEU A 38 -9.23 3.30 -8.81
N PRO A 39 -10.48 3.78 -8.63
CA PRO A 39 -11.68 2.98 -8.88
C PRO A 39 -11.72 2.39 -10.29
N GLU A 40 -12.34 1.22 -10.45
CA GLU A 40 -12.57 0.63 -11.76
C GLU A 40 -13.34 1.60 -12.69
N GLY A 41 -12.94 1.63 -13.96
CA GLY A 41 -13.55 2.50 -14.97
C GLY A 41 -12.97 3.91 -15.04
N ILE A 42 -12.14 4.32 -14.07
CA ILE A 42 -11.37 5.57 -14.16
C ILE A 42 -10.01 5.27 -14.79
N SER A 43 -9.73 5.88 -15.93
CA SER A 43 -8.41 5.76 -16.57
C SER A 43 -7.36 6.53 -15.76
N GLU A 44 -6.24 5.87 -15.48
CA GLU A 44 -5.06 6.47 -14.86
C GLU A 44 -4.54 7.67 -15.68
N LEU A 45 -4.64 7.61 -17.01
CA LEU A 45 -4.29 8.75 -17.88
C LEU A 45 -5.23 9.93 -17.63
N THR A 46 -6.54 9.71 -17.60
CA THR A 46 -7.51 10.78 -17.30
C THR A 46 -7.26 11.40 -15.93
N PHE A 47 -6.94 10.58 -14.93
CA PHE A 47 -6.61 11.05 -13.58
C PHE A 47 -5.32 11.86 -13.55
N ALA A 48 -4.30 11.49 -14.34
CA ALA A 48 -3.09 12.31 -14.50
C ALA A 48 -3.41 13.73 -14.97
N GLY A 49 -4.40 13.88 -15.84
CA GLY A 49 -4.89 15.19 -16.27
C GLY A 49 -5.50 16.02 -15.14
N LEU A 50 -6.19 15.38 -14.20
CA LEU A 50 -6.75 16.04 -13.01
C LEU A 50 -5.63 16.51 -12.08
N VAL A 51 -4.65 15.64 -11.80
CA VAL A 51 -3.48 15.97 -10.96
C VAL A 51 -2.70 17.14 -11.55
N ARG A 52 -2.54 17.15 -12.88
CA ARG A 52 -1.76 18.16 -13.60
C ARG A 52 -2.54 19.45 -13.90
N GLY A 53 -3.88 19.42 -13.83
CA GLY A 53 -4.75 20.53 -14.21
C GLY A 53 -4.90 20.75 -15.72
N GLU A 54 -4.40 19.83 -16.56
CA GLU A 54 -4.47 19.90 -18.02
C GLU A 54 -4.57 18.52 -18.66
N ARG A 55 -5.27 18.42 -19.79
CA ARG A 55 -5.52 17.14 -20.47
C ARG A 55 -4.21 16.44 -20.88
N PRO A 56 -4.05 15.13 -20.61
CA PRO A 56 -2.89 14.35 -21.06
C PRO A 56 -2.70 14.46 -22.56
N ARG A 57 -1.47 14.65 -23.00
CA ARG A 57 -1.14 14.63 -24.42
C ARG A 57 -0.86 13.19 -24.82
N LEU A 58 -1.71 12.63 -25.66
CA LEU A 58 -1.60 11.25 -26.11
C LEU A 58 -1.36 11.20 -27.62
N THR A 59 -0.63 10.19 -28.06
CA THR A 59 -0.45 9.86 -29.49
C THR A 59 -0.77 8.39 -29.72
N LYS A 60 -1.07 8.02 -30.97
CA LYS A 60 -1.25 6.62 -31.35
C LYS A 60 0.10 5.91 -31.30
N ALA A 61 0.11 4.70 -30.74
CA ALA A 61 1.22 3.76 -30.90
C ALA A 61 1.35 3.37 -32.39
N VAL A 62 2.55 2.94 -32.81
CA VAL A 62 2.85 2.69 -34.23
C VAL A 62 2.56 1.25 -34.68
N SER A 63 2.60 0.27 -33.79
CA SER A 63 2.42 -1.15 -34.09
C SER A 63 1.26 -1.81 -33.35
N VAL A 64 0.72 -1.18 -32.31
CA VAL A 64 -0.43 -1.67 -31.53
C VAL A 64 -1.57 -0.65 -31.47
N PRO A 65 -2.84 -1.07 -31.32
CA PRO A 65 -3.99 -0.16 -31.31
C PRO A 65 -4.19 0.52 -29.95
N LEU A 66 -3.13 1.12 -29.39
CA LEU A 66 -3.14 1.80 -28.09
C LEU A 66 -2.79 3.28 -28.22
N MET A 67 -3.20 4.07 -27.22
CA MET A 67 -2.76 5.45 -27.05
C MET A 67 -1.67 5.50 -25.97
N VAL A 68 -0.60 6.24 -26.23
CA VAL A 68 0.55 6.39 -25.31
C VAL A 68 0.82 7.87 -25.02
N PRO A 69 1.42 8.21 -23.85
CA PRO A 69 1.83 9.59 -23.56
C PRO A 69 2.79 10.12 -24.63
N ALA A 70 2.44 11.24 -25.25
CA ALA A 70 3.19 11.83 -26.36
C ALA A 70 4.55 12.41 -25.94
N ASP A 71 4.73 12.63 -24.64
CA ASP A 71 5.94 13.16 -24.01
C ASP A 71 6.80 12.10 -23.32
N ALA A 72 6.47 10.81 -23.46
CA ALA A 72 7.34 9.72 -23.00
C ALA A 72 8.73 9.82 -23.64
N GLU A 73 9.78 9.52 -22.87
CA GLU A 73 11.16 9.44 -23.38
C GLU A 73 11.32 8.26 -24.36
N ILE A 74 10.75 7.10 -23.99
CA ILE A 74 10.81 5.84 -24.74
C ILE A 74 9.45 5.13 -24.64
N VAL A 75 8.97 4.57 -25.75
CA VAL A 75 7.79 3.69 -25.79
C VAL A 75 8.19 2.35 -26.42
N ILE A 76 7.90 1.25 -25.73
CA ILE A 76 8.10 -0.12 -26.21
C ILE A 76 6.72 -0.72 -26.49
N GLU A 77 6.49 -1.15 -27.72
CA GLU A 77 5.21 -1.67 -28.19
C GLU A 77 5.32 -3.16 -28.54
N GLY A 78 4.30 -3.94 -28.23
CA GLY A 78 4.38 -5.38 -28.48
C GLY A 78 3.10 -6.15 -28.18
N LEU A 79 3.25 -7.46 -28.26
CA LEU A 79 2.21 -8.43 -28.00
C LEU A 79 2.68 -9.34 -26.88
N VAL A 80 1.92 -9.42 -25.79
CA VAL A 80 2.13 -10.42 -24.73
C VAL A 80 1.49 -11.72 -25.18
N SER A 81 2.31 -12.77 -25.27
CA SER A 81 1.90 -14.07 -25.79
C SER A 81 0.85 -14.73 -24.90
N ALA A 82 -0.19 -15.30 -25.52
CA ALA A 82 -1.21 -16.07 -24.80
C ALA A 82 -0.69 -17.44 -24.31
N THR A 83 0.38 -17.95 -24.92
CA THR A 83 0.84 -19.35 -24.74
C THR A 83 2.33 -19.46 -24.40
N GLU A 84 3.15 -18.54 -24.88
CA GLU A 84 4.59 -18.56 -24.65
C GLU A 84 4.93 -17.94 -23.29
N THR A 85 5.70 -18.68 -22.50
CA THR A 85 6.23 -18.23 -21.22
C THR A 85 7.73 -18.44 -21.17
N ALA A 86 8.41 -17.64 -20.37
CA ALA A 86 9.84 -17.74 -20.09
C ALA A 86 10.09 -17.67 -18.58
N PRO A 87 11.18 -18.27 -18.07
CA PRO A 87 11.57 -18.12 -16.68
C PRO A 87 11.92 -16.66 -16.38
N GLU A 88 11.27 -16.09 -15.37
CA GLU A 88 11.57 -14.79 -14.77
C GLU A 88 12.28 -14.98 -13.43
N GLY A 89 13.22 -14.10 -13.11
CA GLY A 89 14.00 -14.18 -11.87
C GLY A 89 15.23 -15.12 -11.93
N PRO A 90 15.90 -15.33 -10.78
CA PRO A 90 15.55 -14.74 -9.48
C PRO A 90 15.85 -13.23 -9.46
N TYR A 91 14.98 -12.44 -8.86
CA TYR A 91 15.17 -11.01 -8.61
C TYR A 91 14.93 -10.68 -7.14
N GLY A 92 15.70 -9.72 -6.63
CA GLY A 92 15.41 -9.10 -5.33
C GLY A 92 14.20 -8.18 -5.44
N ASP A 93 13.33 -8.19 -4.43
CA ASP A 93 12.15 -7.32 -4.40
C ASP A 93 12.01 -6.52 -3.09
N HIS A 94 10.90 -5.78 -2.99
CA HIS A 94 10.54 -4.92 -1.86
C HIS A 94 10.47 -5.66 -0.50
N THR A 95 10.45 -6.99 -0.49
CA THR A 95 10.50 -7.78 0.74
C THR A 95 11.91 -7.84 1.32
N GLY A 96 12.94 -7.51 0.52
CA GLY A 96 14.34 -7.68 0.87
C GLY A 96 14.89 -9.08 0.62
N TYR A 97 14.14 -9.93 -0.10
CA TYR A 97 14.51 -11.30 -0.46
C TYR A 97 14.55 -11.49 -1.97
N TYR A 98 15.17 -12.57 -2.41
CA TYR A 98 15.08 -13.04 -3.79
C TYR A 98 13.82 -13.86 -3.98
N ASN A 99 13.05 -13.57 -5.03
CA ASN A 99 11.96 -14.42 -5.48
C ASN A 99 12.49 -15.64 -6.24
N SER A 100 11.72 -16.73 -6.19
CA SER A 100 11.97 -17.94 -6.97
C SER A 100 11.78 -17.71 -8.46
N VAL A 101 12.40 -18.56 -9.28
CA VAL A 101 12.18 -18.52 -10.73
C VAL A 101 10.80 -19.07 -11.06
N GLU A 102 9.98 -18.30 -11.79
CA GLU A 102 8.65 -18.70 -12.21
C GLU A 102 8.41 -18.39 -13.71
N PRO A 103 7.53 -19.15 -14.39
CA PRO A 103 7.19 -18.87 -15.79
C PRO A 103 6.25 -17.66 -15.91
N PHE A 104 6.67 -16.63 -16.65
CA PHE A 104 5.84 -15.47 -16.99
C PHE A 104 5.61 -15.34 -18.49
N PRO A 105 4.50 -14.72 -18.93
CA PRO A 105 4.22 -14.48 -20.35
C PRO A 105 5.31 -13.66 -21.04
N VAL A 106 5.71 -14.07 -22.24
CA VAL A 106 6.71 -13.35 -23.05
C VAL A 106 6.05 -12.18 -23.79
N MET A 107 6.66 -10.99 -23.70
CA MET A 107 6.30 -9.86 -24.56
C MET A 107 7.17 -9.87 -25.82
N ARG A 108 6.57 -10.10 -26.99
CA ARG A 108 7.24 -9.90 -28.27
C ARG A 108 7.20 -8.43 -28.66
N VAL A 109 8.35 -7.78 -28.61
CA VAL A 109 8.50 -6.38 -29.04
C VAL A 109 8.33 -6.27 -30.55
N THR A 110 7.50 -5.34 -30.98
CA THR A 110 7.19 -5.06 -32.39
C THR A 110 7.67 -3.69 -32.84
N ALA A 111 7.80 -2.73 -31.92
CA ALA A 111 8.39 -1.42 -32.18
C ALA A 111 8.99 -0.82 -30.90
N ILE A 112 10.00 0.02 -31.07
CA ILE A 112 10.52 0.92 -30.03
C ILE A 112 10.58 2.31 -30.63
N THR A 113 9.84 3.25 -30.05
CA THR A 113 9.89 4.68 -30.43
C THR A 113 10.47 5.49 -29.28
N ARG A 114 11.12 6.62 -29.59
CA ARG A 114 11.85 7.43 -28.59
C ARG A 114 12.06 8.86 -29.05
N LYS A 115 12.32 9.76 -28.10
CA LYS A 115 12.84 11.11 -28.38
C LYS A 115 14.23 11.04 -29.01
N ALA A 116 14.65 12.12 -29.68
CA ALA A 116 15.98 12.20 -30.31
C ALA A 116 17.14 12.00 -29.32
N ARG A 117 16.97 12.44 -28.07
CA ARG A 117 17.92 12.27 -26.96
C ARG A 117 17.16 11.79 -25.73
N PRO A 118 16.84 10.49 -25.65
CA PRO A 118 15.96 9.97 -24.61
C PRO A 118 16.70 9.81 -23.29
N VAL A 119 15.99 10.03 -22.18
CA VAL A 119 16.43 9.65 -20.82
C VAL A 119 15.76 8.32 -20.43
N TYR A 120 16.57 7.36 -19.98
CA TYR A 120 16.05 6.09 -19.47
C TYR A 120 15.77 6.22 -17.97
N LEU A 121 14.51 6.48 -17.63
CA LEU A 121 14.05 6.51 -16.24
C LEU A 121 13.97 5.09 -15.68
N SER A 122 14.70 4.81 -14.62
CA SER A 122 14.74 3.49 -13.96
C SER A 122 14.77 3.66 -12.45
N THR A 123 14.38 2.60 -11.76
CA THR A 123 14.47 2.48 -10.30
C THR A 123 15.02 1.09 -9.94
N PHE A 124 15.13 0.82 -8.65
CA PHE A 124 15.38 -0.49 -8.07
C PHE A 124 14.42 -0.72 -6.90
N THR A 125 14.30 -1.97 -6.47
CA THR A 125 13.58 -2.33 -5.26
C THR A 125 14.45 -3.23 -4.39
N GLY A 126 14.19 -3.21 -3.09
CA GLY A 126 14.91 -4.00 -2.11
C GLY A 126 14.29 -3.85 -0.73
N ARG A 127 15.05 -4.20 0.31
CA ARG A 127 14.58 -3.96 1.68
C ARG A 127 14.40 -2.45 1.89
N ALA A 128 13.20 -2.05 2.30
CA ALA A 128 12.88 -0.66 2.58
C ALA A 128 13.87 -0.01 3.59
N PRO A 129 14.15 1.30 3.45
CA PRO A 129 13.54 2.23 2.49
C PRO A 129 14.13 2.12 1.07
N ASP A 130 13.26 1.92 0.09
CA ASP A 130 13.52 2.04 -1.35
C ASP A 130 12.56 3.08 -1.98
N GLU A 131 12.78 3.47 -3.24
CA GLU A 131 11.94 4.49 -3.91
C GLU A 131 10.44 4.12 -3.91
N PRO A 132 10.03 2.88 -4.24
CA PRO A 132 8.63 2.47 -4.13
C PRO A 132 8.04 2.64 -2.73
N SER A 133 8.79 2.32 -1.66
CA SER A 133 8.31 2.46 -0.29
C SER A 133 8.08 3.92 0.11
N VAL A 134 8.93 4.84 -0.35
CA VAL A 134 8.77 6.29 -0.12
C VAL A 134 7.55 6.83 -0.88
N MET A 135 7.36 6.39 -2.13
CA MET A 135 6.17 6.72 -2.91
C MET A 135 4.90 6.18 -2.25
N GLY A 136 4.92 4.94 -1.76
CA GLY A 136 3.81 4.32 -1.03
C GLY A 136 3.46 5.07 0.25
N ALA A 137 4.46 5.48 1.03
CA ALA A 137 4.26 6.29 2.24
C ALA A 137 3.59 7.64 1.93
N ALA A 138 4.04 8.33 0.87
CA ALA A 138 3.42 9.58 0.43
C ALA A 138 1.97 9.36 -0.05
N MET A 139 1.70 8.26 -0.75
CA MET A 139 0.35 7.92 -1.20
C MET A 139 -0.58 7.56 -0.06
N ASN A 140 -0.09 6.91 1.00
CA ASN A 140 -0.89 6.57 2.17
C ASN A 140 -1.58 7.82 2.77
N GLU A 141 -0.92 8.99 2.78
CA GLU A 141 -1.52 10.26 3.18
C GLU A 141 -2.77 10.62 2.38
N MET A 142 -2.74 10.34 1.07
CA MET A 142 -3.86 10.64 0.18
C MET A 142 -5.04 9.68 0.41
N PHE A 143 -4.79 8.49 0.96
CA PHE A 143 -5.82 7.50 1.24
C PHE A 143 -6.53 7.72 2.58
N ILE A 144 -5.86 8.28 3.58
CA ILE A 144 -6.44 8.49 4.92
C ILE A 144 -7.78 9.23 4.87
N PRO A 145 -7.97 10.33 4.12
CA PRO A 145 -9.27 10.99 4.02
C PRO A 145 -10.37 10.10 3.45
N VAL A 146 -10.05 9.21 2.51
CA VAL A 146 -11.01 8.25 1.94
C VAL A 146 -11.39 7.22 2.99
N VAL A 147 -10.42 6.69 3.73
CA VAL A 147 -10.65 5.75 4.83
C VAL A 147 -11.53 6.39 5.92
N LYS A 148 -11.25 7.64 6.30
CA LYS A 148 -12.02 8.38 7.32
C LYS A 148 -13.47 8.67 6.90
N ARG A 149 -13.75 8.81 5.60
CA ARG A 149 -15.14 8.94 5.13
C ARG A 149 -15.94 7.67 5.39
N GLN A 150 -15.31 6.50 5.27
CA GLN A 150 -15.93 5.21 5.53
C GLN A 150 -15.95 4.87 7.04
N PHE A 151 -14.91 5.25 7.76
CA PHE A 151 -14.70 4.97 9.18
C PHE A 151 -14.33 6.27 9.91
N PRO A 152 -15.30 7.13 10.27
CA PRO A 152 -15.06 8.41 10.93
C PRO A 152 -14.34 8.32 12.28
N GLU A 153 -14.37 7.14 12.91
CA GLU A 153 -13.66 6.83 14.13
C GLU A 153 -12.13 6.78 13.96
N ILE A 154 -11.62 6.54 12.75
CA ILE A 154 -10.18 6.44 12.47
C ILE A 154 -9.53 7.82 12.57
N ILE A 155 -8.41 7.90 13.30
CA ILE A 155 -7.57 9.07 13.46
C ILE A 155 -6.38 9.02 12.50
N ASP A 156 -5.71 7.88 12.41
CA ASP A 156 -4.60 7.68 11.49
C ASP A 156 -4.50 6.21 11.08
N VAL A 157 -3.95 5.98 9.89
CA VAL A 157 -3.59 4.65 9.41
C VAL A 157 -2.19 4.71 8.85
N TRP A 158 -1.30 3.89 9.39
CA TRP A 158 0.07 3.81 8.96
C TRP A 158 0.38 2.43 8.40
N LEU A 159 0.94 2.42 7.20
CA LEU A 159 1.54 1.25 6.57
C LEU A 159 3.07 1.45 6.58
N PRO A 160 3.80 0.84 7.52
CA PRO A 160 5.23 1.08 7.69
C PRO A 160 6.02 0.63 6.45
N PRO A 161 6.87 1.48 5.85
CA PRO A 161 7.78 1.10 4.76
C PRO A 161 8.60 -0.16 5.10
N GLU A 162 9.15 -0.23 6.30
CA GLU A 162 9.93 -1.36 6.83
C GLU A 162 9.14 -2.67 6.92
N ALA A 163 7.80 -2.60 6.89
CA ALA A 163 6.90 -3.74 6.82
C ALA A 163 6.43 -4.01 5.38
N CYS A 164 7.32 -3.80 4.41
CA CYS A 164 7.06 -4.00 2.98
C CYS A 164 5.91 -3.13 2.46
N SER A 165 5.69 -1.95 3.05
CA SER A 165 4.67 -0.95 2.66
C SER A 165 3.19 -1.37 2.75
N TYR A 166 2.87 -2.63 3.03
CA TYR A 166 1.46 -3.08 3.15
C TYR A 166 1.22 -4.26 4.09
N ARG A 167 2.26 -5.00 4.53
CA ARG A 167 2.06 -6.27 5.26
C ARG A 167 1.60 -6.06 6.71
N ILE A 168 1.94 -4.92 7.30
CA ILE A 168 1.47 -4.49 8.62
C ILE A 168 0.75 -3.15 8.47
N ALA A 169 -0.38 -3.00 9.16
CA ALA A 169 -1.04 -1.73 9.36
C ALA A 169 -1.15 -1.40 10.85
N VAL A 170 -0.89 -0.15 11.22
CA VAL A 170 -1.22 0.40 12.53
C VAL A 170 -2.38 1.36 12.36
N VAL A 171 -3.44 1.18 13.14
CA VAL A 171 -4.68 1.94 13.04
C VAL A 171 -4.97 2.58 14.37
N SER A 172 -4.87 3.91 14.44
CA SER A 172 -5.28 4.69 15.60
C SER A 172 -6.72 5.16 15.41
N PHE A 173 -7.58 4.93 16.41
CA PHE A 173 -8.99 5.28 16.31
C PHE A 173 -9.62 5.62 17.66
N LYS A 174 -10.76 6.32 17.62
CA LYS A 174 -11.58 6.63 18.79
C LYS A 174 -12.49 5.45 19.13
N LYS A 175 -12.06 4.64 20.10
CA LYS A 175 -12.88 3.56 20.65
C LYS A 175 -14.16 4.11 21.29
N SER A 176 -15.28 3.40 21.15
CA SER A 176 -16.59 3.86 21.63
C SER A 176 -17.41 2.79 22.33
N TYR A 177 -17.06 1.51 22.15
CA TYR A 177 -17.75 0.38 22.77
C TYR A 177 -16.85 -0.86 22.86
N PRO A 178 -17.16 -1.82 23.75
CA PRO A 178 -16.50 -3.13 23.81
C PRO A 178 -16.46 -3.85 22.45
N GLY A 179 -15.30 -4.35 22.03
CA GLY A 179 -15.13 -5.10 20.78
C GLY A 179 -14.99 -4.24 19.51
N HIS A 180 -14.93 -2.91 19.64
CA HIS A 180 -14.84 -2.00 18.49
C HIS A 180 -13.61 -2.29 17.60
N ALA A 181 -12.45 -2.60 18.19
CA ALA A 181 -11.24 -2.93 17.44
C ALA A 181 -11.42 -4.15 16.52
N ARG A 182 -12.08 -5.21 17.02
CA ARG A 182 -12.37 -6.43 16.23
C ARG A 182 -13.26 -6.14 15.03
N ARG A 183 -14.31 -5.34 15.21
CA ARG A 183 -15.16 -4.90 14.09
C ARG A 183 -14.34 -4.12 13.06
N LEU A 184 -13.51 -3.18 13.52
CA LEU A 184 -12.70 -2.35 12.64
C LEU A 184 -11.71 -3.18 11.82
N MET A 185 -11.01 -4.12 12.45
CA MET A 185 -10.07 -5.02 11.76
C MET A 185 -10.76 -5.85 10.66
N MET A 186 -11.92 -6.44 10.95
CA MET A 186 -12.70 -7.18 9.94
C MET A 186 -13.17 -6.28 8.80
N ALA A 187 -13.58 -5.04 9.10
CA ALA A 187 -14.01 -4.08 8.10
C ALA A 187 -12.86 -3.66 7.18
N LEU A 188 -11.66 -3.41 7.73
CA LEU A 188 -10.47 -3.06 6.94
C LEU A 188 -10.07 -4.17 5.98
N TRP A 189 -10.03 -5.43 6.44
CA TRP A 189 -9.70 -6.57 5.57
C TRP A 189 -10.74 -6.88 4.49
N SER A 190 -11.97 -6.39 4.63
CA SER A 190 -13.07 -6.70 3.71
C SER A 190 -13.41 -5.56 2.75
N VAL A 191 -13.53 -4.34 3.24
CA VAL A 191 -14.11 -3.21 2.47
C VAL A 191 -13.06 -2.52 1.59
N LEU A 192 -11.79 -2.51 2.01
CA LEU A 192 -10.74 -1.77 1.34
C LEU A 192 -9.76 -2.72 0.64
N PRO A 193 -9.73 -2.76 -0.72
CA PRO A 193 -8.83 -3.63 -1.46
C PRO A 193 -7.34 -3.46 -1.10
N GLN A 194 -6.96 -2.26 -0.67
CA GLN A 194 -5.59 -1.92 -0.26
C GLN A 194 -5.14 -2.72 0.98
N PHE A 195 -6.06 -3.13 1.85
CA PHE A 195 -5.77 -3.87 3.08
C PHE A 195 -5.97 -5.39 2.93
N THR A 196 -6.47 -5.87 1.78
CA THR A 196 -6.74 -7.30 1.58
C THR A 196 -5.49 -8.17 1.79
N MET A 197 -4.32 -7.67 1.39
CA MET A 197 -3.03 -8.37 1.54
C MET A 197 -2.29 -8.02 2.83
N THR A 198 -2.81 -7.09 3.64
CA THR A 198 -2.26 -6.79 4.96
C THR A 198 -2.45 -7.99 5.87
N LYS A 199 -1.35 -8.51 6.39
CA LYS A 199 -1.34 -9.70 7.26
C LYS A 199 -1.63 -9.36 8.69
N LEU A 200 -1.14 -8.21 9.15
CA LEU A 200 -1.18 -7.83 10.55
C LEU A 200 -1.80 -6.45 10.70
N ILE A 201 -2.83 -6.33 11.55
CA ILE A 201 -3.38 -5.04 11.95
C ILE A 201 -3.16 -4.85 13.45
N ILE A 202 -2.54 -3.75 13.85
CA ILE A 202 -2.45 -3.31 15.25
C ILE A 202 -3.42 -2.16 15.44
N ALA A 203 -4.46 -2.38 16.23
CA ALA A 203 -5.45 -1.37 16.56
C ALA A 203 -5.07 -0.70 17.89
N VAL A 204 -4.86 0.62 17.87
CA VAL A 204 -4.46 1.43 19.03
C VAL A 204 -5.45 2.58 19.26
N ASP A 205 -5.46 3.12 20.47
CA ASP A 205 -6.31 4.28 20.81
C ASP A 205 -5.80 5.57 20.13
N ALA A 206 -6.63 6.61 20.19
CA ALA A 206 -6.36 7.93 19.62
C ALA A 206 -5.18 8.68 20.27
N ASP A 207 -4.75 8.30 21.47
CA ASP A 207 -3.60 8.89 22.17
C ASP A 207 -2.26 8.30 21.71
N VAL A 208 -2.28 7.16 21.01
CA VAL A 208 -1.08 6.50 20.51
C VAL A 208 -0.74 7.03 19.12
N LYS A 209 0.50 7.49 18.97
CA LYS A 209 1.08 7.89 17.69
C LYS A 209 1.31 6.68 16.82
N ALA A 210 0.39 6.44 15.88
CA ALA A 210 0.40 5.28 15.00
C ALA A 210 1.72 5.08 14.23
N ARG A 211 2.48 6.15 14.00
CA ARG A 211 3.71 6.18 13.17
C ARG A 211 5.01 6.09 13.96
N GLU A 212 4.92 5.87 15.27
CA GLU A 212 6.07 5.73 16.16
C GLU A 212 6.04 4.34 16.80
N TRP A 213 6.93 3.43 16.36
CA TRP A 213 6.97 2.07 16.89
C TRP A 213 7.11 1.99 18.40
N SER A 214 7.85 2.92 19.01
CA SER A 214 8.00 2.98 20.47
C SER A 214 6.65 3.13 21.18
N ASP A 215 5.75 3.95 20.61
CA ASP A 215 4.44 4.22 21.19
C ASP A 215 3.45 3.09 20.88
N VAL A 216 3.48 2.58 19.65
CA VAL A 216 2.69 1.41 19.23
C VAL A 216 3.03 0.18 20.08
N MET A 217 4.32 -0.12 20.25
CA MET A 217 4.74 -1.28 21.02
C MET A 217 4.55 -1.10 22.53
N TRP A 218 4.59 0.15 23.04
CA TRP A 218 4.16 0.44 24.41
C TRP A 218 2.67 0.11 24.60
N ALA A 219 1.80 0.52 23.67
CA ALA A 219 0.38 0.18 23.71
C ALA A 219 0.17 -1.34 23.63
N VAL A 220 0.85 -2.04 22.72
CA VAL A 220 0.79 -3.51 22.64
C VAL A 220 1.21 -4.16 23.95
N ALA A 221 2.33 -3.74 24.54
CA ALA A 221 2.87 -4.35 25.76
C ALA A 221 2.03 -4.07 27.02
N THR A 222 1.30 -2.95 27.07
CA THR A 222 0.58 -2.51 28.27
C THR A 222 -0.93 -2.69 28.19
N ARG A 223 -1.50 -2.74 26.98
CA ARG A 223 -2.96 -2.73 26.76
C ARG A 223 -3.51 -4.04 26.19
N SER A 224 -2.66 -4.97 25.77
CA SER A 224 -3.05 -6.24 25.14
C SER A 224 -2.67 -7.45 25.99
N ASP A 225 -3.64 -8.34 26.24
CA ASP A 225 -3.44 -9.70 26.71
C ASP A 225 -3.48 -10.66 25.51
N PRO A 226 -2.39 -11.38 25.18
CA PRO A 226 -2.35 -12.24 23.99
C PRO A 226 -3.40 -13.36 23.93
N SER A 227 -3.93 -13.82 25.07
CA SER A 227 -4.96 -14.86 25.10
C SER A 227 -6.35 -14.33 24.72
N ARG A 228 -6.60 -13.04 24.96
CA ARG A 228 -7.90 -12.38 24.77
C ARG A 228 -7.92 -11.45 23.55
N ASP A 229 -6.83 -10.75 23.28
CA ASP A 229 -6.82 -9.55 22.43
C ASP A 229 -6.25 -9.80 21.03
N LEU A 230 -5.94 -11.06 20.72
CA LEU A 230 -5.59 -11.49 19.37
C LEU A 230 -6.84 -11.92 18.60
N LEU A 231 -6.91 -11.49 17.34
CA LEU A 231 -7.86 -11.96 16.33
C LEU A 231 -7.09 -12.72 15.27
N VAL A 232 -7.12 -14.05 15.35
CA VAL A 232 -6.47 -14.92 14.36
C VAL A 232 -7.51 -15.35 13.33
N LEU A 233 -7.23 -15.06 12.06
CA LEU A 233 -7.97 -15.59 10.92
C LEU A 233 -7.06 -16.55 10.17
N THR A 234 -7.60 -17.69 9.73
CA THR A 234 -6.88 -18.66 8.90
C THR A 234 -7.48 -18.70 7.51
N ASP A 235 -6.74 -19.29 6.57
CA ASP A 235 -7.24 -19.57 5.21
C ASP A 235 -7.80 -18.34 4.47
N THR A 236 -7.13 -17.21 4.63
CA THR A 236 -7.46 -15.94 3.96
C THR A 236 -6.58 -15.71 2.73
N PRO A 237 -7.02 -14.88 1.76
CA PRO A 237 -6.18 -14.45 0.65
C PRO A 237 -4.91 -13.72 1.13
N ILE A 238 -3.77 -14.10 0.58
CA ILE A 238 -2.45 -13.51 0.83
C ILE A 238 -1.74 -13.32 -0.52
N ASP A 239 -0.73 -12.45 -0.56
CA ASP A 239 0.15 -12.33 -1.72
C ASP A 239 0.73 -13.71 -2.08
N TYR A 240 0.67 -14.08 -3.36
CA TYR A 240 1.16 -15.36 -3.84
C TYR A 240 2.68 -15.47 -3.73
N LEU A 241 3.40 -14.34 -3.72
CA LEU A 241 4.85 -14.26 -3.52
C LEU A 241 5.26 -14.37 -2.05
N ASP A 242 4.31 -14.36 -1.11
CA ASP A 242 4.64 -14.44 0.30
C ASP A 242 4.97 -15.88 0.73
N PHE A 243 6.26 -16.20 0.67
CA PHE A 243 6.83 -17.49 1.04
C PHE A 243 6.70 -17.85 2.53
N ALA A 244 6.30 -16.92 3.40
CA ALA A 244 6.02 -17.21 4.81
C ALA A 244 4.59 -17.74 5.03
N SER A 245 3.74 -17.69 4.01
CA SER A 245 2.42 -18.34 4.04
C SER A 245 2.55 -19.86 3.90
N PRO A 246 1.63 -20.65 4.48
CA PRO A 246 1.68 -22.11 4.37
C PRO A 246 1.39 -22.62 2.94
N LYS A 247 0.68 -21.84 2.13
CA LYS A 247 0.32 -22.16 0.74
C LYS A 247 0.35 -20.88 -0.10
N ALA A 248 0.81 -20.96 -1.35
CA ALA A 248 0.79 -19.83 -2.27
C ALA A 248 -0.63 -19.24 -2.38
N GLY A 249 -0.75 -17.94 -2.10
CA GLY A 249 -2.01 -17.20 -2.17
C GLY A 249 -2.96 -17.38 -0.98
N LEU A 250 -2.62 -18.22 0.01
CA LEU A 250 -3.50 -18.57 1.12
C LEU A 250 -2.75 -18.65 2.46
N GLY A 251 -3.19 -17.87 3.45
CA GLY A 251 -2.56 -17.88 4.77
C GLY A 251 -3.36 -17.19 5.86
N GLY A 252 -2.73 -17.00 7.02
CA GLY A 252 -3.37 -16.38 8.17
C GLY A 252 -3.26 -14.85 8.18
N LYS A 253 -4.15 -14.22 8.94
CA LYS A 253 -4.07 -12.81 9.33
C LYS A 253 -4.16 -12.71 10.86
N LEU A 254 -3.48 -11.71 11.41
CA LEU A 254 -3.44 -11.43 12.83
C LEU A 254 -3.90 -10.00 13.11
N GLY A 255 -4.90 -9.88 13.96
CA GLY A 255 -5.30 -8.61 14.56
C GLY A 255 -4.80 -8.55 15.99
N ILE A 256 -4.23 -7.41 16.38
CA ILE A 256 -3.83 -7.13 17.76
C ILE A 256 -4.67 -5.95 18.25
N ASP A 257 -5.55 -6.20 19.21
CA ASP A 257 -6.28 -5.15 19.92
C ASP A 257 -5.39 -4.61 21.07
N ALA A 258 -4.64 -3.56 20.77
CA ALA A 258 -3.83 -2.80 21.72
C ALA A 258 -4.56 -1.54 22.23
N THR A 259 -5.90 -1.55 22.23
CA THR A 259 -6.71 -0.46 22.80
C THR A 259 -6.97 -0.64 24.28
N THR A 260 -7.37 0.45 24.93
CA THR A 260 -7.84 0.47 26.31
C THR A 260 -9.07 -0.41 26.43
N LYS A 261 -9.07 -1.30 27.42
CA LYS A 261 -10.18 -2.24 27.64
C LYS A 261 -11.25 -1.56 28.48
N ILE A 262 -12.49 -1.57 27.99
CA ILE A 262 -13.62 -0.87 28.57
C ILE A 262 -14.81 -1.81 28.76
N GLY A 263 -15.64 -1.52 29.77
CA GLY A 263 -16.88 -2.27 30.02
C GLY A 263 -16.64 -3.77 30.14
N THR A 264 -17.31 -4.56 29.31
CA THR A 264 -17.28 -6.03 29.36
C THR A 264 -15.98 -6.67 28.85
N GLU A 265 -14.99 -5.90 28.41
CA GLU A 265 -13.69 -6.45 27.96
C GLU A 265 -12.75 -6.82 29.13
N THR A 266 -12.98 -6.24 30.31
CA THR A 266 -12.20 -6.54 31.51
C THR A 266 -12.98 -6.21 32.78
N GLU A 267 -12.78 -7.01 33.83
CA GLU A 267 -13.30 -6.74 35.17
C GLU A 267 -12.29 -5.96 36.04
N ARG A 268 -11.08 -5.70 35.53
CA ARG A 268 -10.02 -5.02 36.25
C ARG A 268 -10.18 -3.50 36.13
N GLU A 269 -9.79 -2.79 37.19
CA GLU A 269 -9.52 -1.36 37.08
C GLU A 269 -8.36 -1.14 36.09
N TYR A 270 -8.57 -0.26 35.11
CA TYR A 270 -7.59 0.00 34.07
C TYR A 270 -6.64 1.11 34.49
N GLY A 271 -5.37 1.00 34.08
CA GLY A 271 -4.35 2.00 34.42
C GLY A 271 -4.64 3.36 33.80
N GLN A 272 -4.36 4.43 34.55
CA GLN A 272 -4.38 5.79 34.04
C GLN A 272 -3.03 6.09 33.36
N VAL A 273 -3.08 6.61 32.13
CA VAL A 273 -1.88 7.04 31.41
C VAL A 273 -1.28 8.24 32.16
N LEU A 274 0.02 8.16 32.43
CA LEU A 274 0.75 9.26 33.04
C LEU A 274 0.86 10.42 32.04
N GLY A 275 0.42 11.61 32.46
CA GLY A 275 0.52 12.84 31.67
C GLY A 275 1.00 13.99 32.53
N MET A 276 1.70 14.94 31.90
CA MET A 276 2.03 16.22 32.53
C MET A 276 0.78 17.10 32.54
N SER A 277 0.61 17.95 33.56
CA SER A 277 -0.50 18.90 33.56
C SER A 277 -0.31 19.94 32.46
N SER A 278 -1.40 20.34 31.79
CA SER A 278 -1.40 21.35 30.71
C SER A 278 -0.71 22.66 31.11
N ASP A 279 -0.82 23.07 32.37
CA ASP A 279 -0.19 24.29 32.87
C ASP A 279 1.34 24.20 32.84
N VAL A 280 1.90 23.03 33.16
CA VAL A 280 3.35 22.81 33.11
C VAL A 280 3.82 22.69 31.67
N GLU A 281 3.09 21.99 30.81
CA GLU A 281 3.40 21.92 29.37
C GLU A 281 3.46 23.33 28.75
N ALA A 282 2.46 24.16 28.99
CA ALA A 282 2.41 25.53 28.48
C ALA A 282 3.59 26.40 28.99
N VAL A 283 3.97 26.24 30.25
CA VAL A 283 5.14 26.93 30.81
C VAL A 283 6.42 26.48 30.14
N VAL A 284 6.62 25.17 29.95
CA VAL A 284 7.81 24.60 29.32
C VAL A 284 7.91 25.03 27.86
N ASP A 285 6.81 24.96 27.10
CA ASP A 285 6.76 25.40 25.71
C ASP A 285 7.13 26.88 25.55
N ALA A 286 6.66 27.74 26.45
CA ALA A 286 6.96 29.17 26.43
C ALA A 286 8.44 29.48 26.72
N ILE A 287 9.13 28.63 27.48
CA ILE A 287 10.57 28.79 27.77
C ILE A 287 11.46 27.99 26.84
N TRP A 288 10.96 26.98 26.12
CA TRP A 288 11.73 26.05 25.29
C TRP A 288 12.72 26.74 24.34
N PRO A 289 12.34 27.79 23.57
CA PRO A 289 13.28 28.48 22.67
C PRO A 289 14.42 29.20 23.40
N LYS A 290 14.25 29.50 24.70
CA LYS A 290 15.22 30.21 25.54
C LYS A 290 16.19 29.26 26.25
N LEU A 291 15.92 27.96 26.27
CA LEU A 291 16.74 26.98 26.99
C LEU A 291 18.03 26.61 26.25
N GLY A 292 18.18 26.98 24.98
CA GLY A 292 19.38 26.66 24.19
C GLY A 292 19.58 25.17 23.91
N LEU A 293 18.54 24.37 24.11
CA LEU A 293 18.50 22.94 23.79
C LEU A 293 17.96 22.77 22.36
N LYS A 294 18.61 21.89 21.58
CA LYS A 294 18.19 21.51 20.23
C LYS A 294 17.60 20.11 20.25
#